data_AF-A0A9E1DUV9-F1
#
_entry.id   AF-A0A9E1DUV9-F1
#
_cell.length_a   1.000
_cell.length_b   1.000
_cell.length_c   1.000
_cell.angle_alpha   90.00
_cell.angle_beta   90.00
_cell.angle_gamma   90.00
#
_symmetry.space_group_name_H-M   'P 1'
#
loop_
_entity.id
_entity.type
_entity.pdbx_description
1 polymer ?
#
loop_
_entity_poly.entity_id
_entity_poly.type
_entity_poly.pdbx_seq_one_letter_code
_entity_poly.pdbx_strand_id
1 'polypeptide(L)' 'MTKALHINFSATGNTGKIAETISQTLRQEGLDVDPVAAKDAANVDLLEYDWIFLGSGVY' A
#
# COMPACT_ATOMS: atom_id res chain seq x y z
N MET A 1 4.18 -15.79 7.14
CA MET A 1 4.27 -15.16 5.81
C MET A 1 4.45 -13.68 6.08
N THR A 2 5.44 -13.03 5.48
CA THR A 2 5.73 -11.61 5.75
C THR A 2 4.56 -10.76 5.24
N LYS A 3 3.98 -9.93 6.11
CA LYS A 3 2.78 -9.13 5.80
C LYS A 3 3.15 -7.69 5.52
N ALA A 4 2.65 -7.13 4.43
CA ALA A 4 2.90 -5.77 4.00
C ALA A 4 1.59 -4.98 3.86
N LEU A 5 1.52 -3.83 4.51
CA LEU A 5 0.46 -2.85 4.30
C LEU A 5 0.89 -1.85 3.25
N HIS A 6 0.02 -1.55 2.29
CA HIS A 6 0.30 -0.53 1.30
C HIS A 6 -0.83 0.49 1.20
N ILE A 7 -0.61 1.65 1.80
CA ILE A 7 -1.56 2.76 1.78
C ILE A 7 -1.17 3.75 0.68
N ASN A 8 -2.14 4.15 -0.15
CA ASN A 8 -1.90 5.22 -1.12
C ASN A 8 -3.04 6.24 -1.23
N PHE A 9 -2.66 7.47 -1.59
CA PHE A 9 -3.55 8.52 -2.05
C PHE A 9 -3.20 8.92 -3.48
N SER A 10 -4.22 9.04 -4.34
CA SER A 10 -4.06 9.55 -5.70
C SER A 10 -5.25 10.42 -6.10
N ALA A 11 -4.96 11.66 -6.51
CA ALA A 11 -5.98 12.58 -7.02
C ALA A 11 -6.36 12.29 -8.47
N THR A 12 -5.36 12.00 -9.32
CA THR A 12 -5.52 11.80 -10.78
C THR A 12 -5.16 10.38 -11.24
N GLY A 13 -4.77 9.49 -10.32
CA GLY A 13 -4.50 8.08 -10.60
C GLY A 13 -3.03 7.71 -10.86
N ASN A 14 -2.13 8.68 -11.04
CA ASN A 14 -0.70 8.40 -11.28
C ASN A 14 -0.06 7.63 -10.11
N THR A 15 -0.24 8.14 -8.89
CA THR A 15 0.22 7.44 -7.67
C THR A 15 -0.45 6.07 -7.52
N GLY A 16 -1.71 5.93 -7.96
CA GLY A 16 -2.41 4.65 -7.93
C GLY A 16 -1.72 3.58 -8.79
N LYS A 17 -1.26 3.95 -9.99
CA LYS A 17 -0.49 3.04 -10.87
C LYS A 17 0.83 2.61 -10.23
N ILE A 18 1.55 3.55 -9.63
CA ILE A 18 2.80 3.25 -8.91
C ILE A 18 2.50 2.31 -7.74
N ALA A 19 1.42 2.58 -6.99
CA ALA A 19 1.02 1.77 -5.86
C ALA A 19 0.66 0.33 -6.27
N GLU A 20 -0.01 0.18 -7.41
CA GLU A 20 -0.33 -1.13 -7.99
C GLU A 20 0.94 -1.90 -8.38
N THR A 21 1.90 -1.24 -9.05
CA THR A 21 3.18 -1.86 -9.42
C THR A 21 3.94 -2.37 -8.19
N ILE A 22 4.08 -1.54 -7.15
CA ILE A 22 4.74 -1.95 -5.90
C ILE A 22 4.01 -3.14 -5.27
N SER A 23 2.68 -3.10 -5.20
CA SER A 23 1.88 -4.19 -4.62
C SER A 23 2.05 -5.51 -5.38
N GLN A 24 2.11 -5.44 -6.71
CA GLN A 24 2.36 -6.60 -7.57
C GLN A 24 3.76 -7.17 -7.35
N THR A 25 4.78 -6.32 -7.29
CA THR A 25 6.17 -6.75 -7.01
C THR A 25 6.28 -7.42 -5.64
N LEU A 26 5.71 -6.84 -4.58
CA LEU A 26 5.74 -7.43 -3.24
C LEU A 26 5.07 -8.82 -3.21
N ARG A 27 3.95 -8.99 -3.92
CA ARG A 27 3.30 -10.31 -4.06
C ARG A 27 4.17 -11.30 -4.83
N GLN A 28 4.87 -10.88 -5.88
CA GLN A 28 5.80 -11.72 -6.63
C GLN A 28 6.98 -12.20 -5.78
N GLU A 29 7.44 -11.36 -4.84
CA GLU A 29 8.48 -11.71 -3.86
C GLU A 29 7.95 -12.55 -2.67
N GLY A 30 6.66 -12.91 -2.67
CA GLY A 30 6.08 -13.84 -1.69
C GLY A 30 5.54 -13.18 -0.42
N LEU A 31 5.34 -11.86 -0.42
CA LEU A 31 4.68 -11.16 0.69
C LEU A 31 3.16 -11.20 0.54
N ASP A 32 2.47 -11.25 1.67
CA ASP A 32 1.02 -11.00 1.74
C ASP A 32 0.79 -9.49 1.80
N VAL A 33 0.08 -8.93 0.83
CA VAL A 33 -0.01 -7.48 0.62
C VAL A 33 -1.45 -7.00 0.70
N ASP A 34 -1.71 -6.13 1.68
CA ASP A 34 -2.98 -5.45 1.92
C ASP A 34 -2.96 -4.03 1.34
N PRO A 35 -3.52 -3.80 0.14
CA PRO A 35 -3.67 -2.46 -0.42
C PRO A 35 -4.85 -1.74 0.22
N VAL A 36 -4.61 -0.55 0.76
CA VAL A 36 -5.63 0.29 1.42
C VAL A 36 -5.61 1.69 0.82
N ALA A 37 -6.77 2.23 0.48
CA ALA A 37 -6.84 3.65 0.10
C ALA A 37 -6.67 4.52 1.35
N ALA A 38 -5.94 5.64 1.26
CA ALA A 38 -5.65 6.49 2.42
C ALA A 38 -6.91 6.95 3.18
N LYS A 39 -8.04 7.13 2.47
CA LYS A 39 -9.34 7.48 3.07
C LYS A 39 -9.91 6.39 4.00
N ASP A 40 -9.48 5.15 3.83
CA ASP A 40 -9.97 3.97 4.55
C ASP A 40 -8.95 3.48 5.62
N ALA A 41 -7.80 4.15 5.74
CA ALA A 41 -6.68 3.70 6.57
C ALA A 41 -6.82 4.00 8.09
N ALA A 42 -7.85 4.74 8.51
CA ALA A 42 -7.98 5.25 9.88
C ALA A 42 -8.08 4.16 10.97
N ASN A 43 -8.52 2.95 10.61
CA ASN A 43 -8.72 1.84 11.55
C ASN A 43 -7.77 0.67 11.31
N VAL A 44 -6.72 0.86 10.51
CA VAL A 44 -5.75 -0.22 10.25
C VAL A 44 -4.82 -0.35 11.44
N ASP A 45 -4.72 -1.55 12.01
CA ASP A 45 -3.71 -1.85 13.03
C ASP A 45 -2.35 -2.03 12.35
N LEU A 46 -1.51 -1.01 12.45
CA LEU A 46 -0.19 -1.00 11.81
C LEU A 46 0.76 -2.06 12.38
N LEU A 47 0.52 -2.55 13.60
CA LEU A 47 1.40 -3.52 14.27
C LEU A 47 1.22 -4.95 13.75
N GLU A 48 0.17 -5.23 12.97
CA GLU A 48 -0.02 -6.52 12.31
C GLU A 48 0.89 -6.73 11.09
N TYR A 49 1.65 -5.70 10.69
CA TYR A 49 2.43 -5.69 9.45
C TYR A 49 3.93 -5.59 9.72
N ASP A 50 4.70 -6.35 8.95
CA ASP A 50 6.17 -6.32 8.97
C ASP A 50 6.71 -5.14 8.15
N TRP A 51 5.97 -4.75 7.10
CA TRP A 51 6.34 -3.68 6.17
C TRP A 51 5.15 -2.74 5.94
N ILE A 52 5.41 -1.45 5.90
CA ILE A 52 4.39 -0.43 5.61
C ILE A 52 4.90 0.48 4.50
N PHE A 53 4.14 0.54 3.40
CA PHE A 53 4.39 1.42 2.27
C PHE A 53 3.34 2.53 2.25
N LEU A 54 3.79 3.79 2.20
CA LEU A 54 2.93 4.97 2.14
C LEU A 54 3.25 5.76 0.86
N GLY A 55 2.26 5.92 -0.01
CA GLY A 55 2.38 6.69 -1.25
C GLY A 55 1.39 7.84 -1.32
N SER A 56 1.84 9.03 -1.70
CA SER A 56 0.96 10.16 -1.99
C SER A 56 1.34 10.82 -3.31
N GLY A 57 0.34 11.27 -4.07
CA GLY A 57 0.59 12.28 -5.09
C GLY A 57 1.14 13.56 -4.46
N VAL A 58 1.98 14.28 -5.21
CA VAL A 58 2.41 15.63 -4.84
C VAL A 58 1.23 16.56 -5.11
N TYR A 59 0.91 17.41 -4.13
CA TYR A 59 -0.14 18.43 -4.20
C TYR A 59 0.45 19.78 -4.60
#